data_AF-A0A653VV02-F1
#
_entry.id   AF-A0A653VV02-F1
#
_cell.length_a   1.000
_cell.length_b   1.000
_cell.length_c   1.000
_cell.angle_alpha   90.00
_cell.angle_beta   90.00
_cell.angle_gamma   90.00
#
_symmetry.space_group_name_H-M   'P 1'
#
loop_
_entity.id
_entity.type
_entity.pdbx_description
1 polymer ?
#
loop_
_entity_poly.entity_id
_entity_poly.type
_entity_poly.pdbx_seq_one_letter_code
_entity_poly.pdbx_strand_id
1 'polypeptide(L)'
;MARRRTAVLRPTILRRGALAGLGALALAAGLLAPAGDPPPAAAAAPSYVALGDSYSSGTGTRLYVDDGTECLRSTSAFPSLLAAQRGYALDFRACSGATIPDVTTAQLGALSSTTSFVTVSVGGNDAGFADVLTTCALPWWAASCDKAVDGAQSFINGTLPGRLSTLYGAIGSRAANAQVVVVGYPRIFGGEDCNAATFFSGAEMTRLNATADLINRRLREAAAARGFAFADPTSRFVGHAVCADAEWLNGLSNPIVESYHPNRAGHASGYLPTVAGQVPAARAADTGLVRVPARDIAASQEQYAALDRDIEPQVVRAPDLTSPAVRRAAERAGIDLDRWVARHAA
;
A
#
# COMPACT_ATOMS: atom_id res chain seq x y z
N MET A 1 4.96 -72.24 28.11
CA MET A 1 6.32 -72.61 27.63
C MET A 1 7.28 -71.52 28.13
N ALA A 2 7.92 -71.65 29.31
CA ALA A 2 9.21 -72.33 29.55
C ALA A 2 10.24 -71.92 28.48
N ARG A 3 11.39 -71.27 28.76
CA ARG A 3 12.41 -71.39 29.82
C ARG A 3 13.14 -70.01 29.91
N ARG A 4 13.43 -69.38 31.05
CA ARG A 4 14.27 -69.73 32.22
C ARG A 4 15.77 -69.86 31.87
N ARG A 5 16.58 -69.19 32.70
CA ARG A 5 18.00 -69.43 33.11
C ARG A 5 19.03 -68.50 32.45
N THR A 6 20.05 -67.96 33.12
CA THR A 6 20.53 -68.01 34.52
C THR A 6 21.71 -67.05 34.60
N ALA A 7 21.84 -66.29 35.68
CA ALA A 7 23.12 -65.74 36.13
C ALA A 7 23.86 -66.80 36.95
N VAL A 8 25.18 -66.95 36.78
CA VAL A 8 26.09 -67.55 37.78
C VAL A 8 27.46 -66.85 37.73
N LEU A 9 27.98 -66.60 38.92
CA LEU A 9 29.19 -65.87 39.30
C LEU A 9 30.51 -66.67 39.22
N ARG A 10 31.63 -65.92 39.05
CA ARG A 10 32.98 -66.03 39.70
C ARG A 10 33.83 -67.31 39.43
N PRO A 11 35.16 -67.36 39.70
CA PRO A 11 36.04 -66.48 40.50
C PRO A 11 37.45 -66.15 39.94
N THR A 12 38.15 -65.32 40.72
CA THR A 12 39.58 -64.91 40.82
C THR A 12 40.68 -65.95 40.54
N ILE A 13 41.87 -65.48 40.11
CA ILE A 13 43.19 -65.67 40.78
C ILE A 13 44.28 -64.76 40.16
N LEU A 14 45.12 -64.20 41.05
CA LEU A 14 46.32 -63.37 40.84
C LEU A 14 47.43 -64.04 40.01
N ARG A 15 48.29 -63.24 39.34
CA ARG A 15 49.72 -63.12 39.69
C ARG A 15 50.51 -62.06 38.88
N ARG A 16 51.26 -61.28 39.67
CA ARG A 16 52.41 -60.40 39.46
C ARG A 16 53.21 -60.53 38.15
N GLY A 17 53.59 -59.36 37.62
CA GLY A 17 54.78 -59.14 36.79
C GLY A 17 55.10 -57.65 36.71
N ALA A 18 56.20 -57.23 37.33
CA ALA A 18 56.75 -55.88 37.25
C ALA A 18 57.74 -55.76 36.07
N LEU A 19 58.17 -54.52 35.81
CA LEU A 19 59.26 -54.05 34.91
C LEU A 19 58.74 -53.48 33.57
N ALA A 20 58.61 -52.16 33.45
CA ALA A 20 59.66 -51.17 33.16
C ALA A 20 59.99 -51.10 31.65
N GLY A 21 59.65 -49.98 31.02
CA GLY A 21 60.00 -49.74 29.61
C GLY A 21 59.33 -48.53 28.99
N LEU A 22 59.92 -47.36 29.22
CA LEU A 22 60.19 -46.30 28.21
C LEU A 22 59.03 -45.81 27.31
N GLY A 23 58.57 -44.59 27.62
CA GLY A 23 58.61 -43.48 26.64
C GLY A 23 57.50 -43.37 25.60
N ALA A 24 56.44 -42.65 25.95
CA ALA A 24 55.76 -41.72 25.04
C ALA A 24 54.96 -40.69 25.86
N LEU A 25 55.54 -39.50 26.09
CA LEU A 25 54.75 -38.33 26.45
C LEU A 25 53.90 -37.97 25.23
N ALA A 26 52.63 -38.37 25.23
CA ALA A 26 51.65 -37.74 24.37
C ALA A 26 51.32 -36.37 24.98
N LEU A 27 51.86 -35.29 24.40
CA LEU A 27 51.36 -33.94 24.65
C LEU A 27 49.91 -33.90 24.12
N ALA A 28 48.95 -34.06 25.02
CA ALA A 28 47.58 -33.61 24.78
C ALA A 28 47.60 -32.07 24.82
N ALA A 29 47.96 -31.46 23.70
CA ALA A 29 47.70 -30.04 23.48
C ALA A 29 46.18 -29.87 23.41
N GLY A 30 45.57 -29.54 24.54
CA GLY A 30 44.18 -29.08 24.59
C GLY A 30 44.04 -27.85 23.70
N LEU A 31 43.44 -28.04 22.53
CA LEU A 31 42.91 -26.96 21.72
C LEU A 31 41.77 -26.31 22.51
N LEU A 32 42.12 -25.32 23.34
CA LEU A 32 41.17 -24.28 23.73
C LEU A 32 40.85 -23.49 22.47
N ALA A 33 39.84 -23.94 21.72
CA ALA A 33 39.16 -23.08 20.79
C ALA A 33 38.64 -21.88 21.61
N PRO A 34 38.91 -20.63 21.24
CA PRO A 34 38.22 -19.52 21.86
C PRO A 34 36.73 -19.77 21.66
N ALA A 35 35.96 -19.80 22.74
CA ALA A 35 34.52 -19.70 22.66
C ALA A 35 34.25 -18.33 22.03
N GLY A 36 34.09 -18.30 20.71
CA GLY A 36 33.65 -17.12 20.01
C GLY A 36 32.31 -16.73 20.59
N ASP A 37 32.14 -15.46 20.93
CA ASP A 37 30.84 -14.94 21.33
C ASP A 37 29.81 -15.39 20.29
N PRO A 38 28.63 -15.88 20.71
CA PRO A 38 27.57 -16.17 19.77
C PRO A 38 27.35 -14.91 18.92
N PRO A 39 27.20 -15.04 17.59
CA PRO A 39 26.95 -13.88 16.74
C PRO A 39 25.78 -13.09 17.34
N PRO A 40 25.88 -11.76 17.41
CA PRO A 40 24.81 -10.94 17.99
C PRO A 40 23.50 -11.36 17.33
N ALA A 41 22.51 -11.72 18.13
CA ALA A 41 21.19 -12.07 17.63
C ALA A 41 20.74 -10.92 16.71
N ALA A 42 20.48 -11.25 15.44
CA ALA A 42 20.01 -10.25 14.49
C ALA A 42 18.76 -9.60 15.08
N ALA A 43 18.81 -8.29 15.32
CA ALA A 43 17.66 -7.56 15.83
C ALA A 43 16.50 -7.77 14.85
N ALA A 44 15.33 -8.15 15.37
CA ALA A 44 14.14 -8.35 14.54
C ALA A 44 13.85 -7.06 13.74
N ALA A 45 13.48 -7.24 12.48
CA ALA A 45 13.11 -6.13 11.60
C ALA A 45 11.95 -5.32 12.24
N PRO A 46 12.00 -3.98 12.24
CA PRO A 46 10.90 -3.17 12.75
C PRO A 46 9.60 -3.49 12.02
N SER A 47 8.51 -3.65 12.77
CA SER A 47 7.18 -3.93 12.21
C SER A 47 6.62 -2.70 11.50
N TYR A 48 6.16 -2.87 10.26
CA TYR A 48 5.56 -1.84 9.45
C TYR A 48 4.19 -2.32 8.95
N VAL A 49 3.12 -1.61 9.31
CA VAL A 49 1.77 -1.88 8.81
C VAL A 49 1.37 -0.83 7.80
N ALA A 50 1.08 -1.24 6.57
CA ALA A 50 0.61 -0.36 5.51
C ALA A 50 -0.90 -0.49 5.34
N LEU A 51 -1.63 0.51 5.82
CA LEU A 51 -3.07 0.64 5.70
C LEU A 51 -3.42 1.49 4.49
N GLY A 52 -4.69 1.47 4.10
CA GLY A 52 -5.27 2.45 3.21
C GLY A 52 -6.01 1.87 2.01
N ASP A 53 -6.13 2.72 1.01
CA ASP A 53 -6.86 2.49 -0.23
C ASP A 53 -5.94 2.07 -1.40
N SER A 54 -6.45 2.21 -2.62
CA SER A 54 -5.79 1.85 -3.88
C SER A 54 -4.45 2.56 -4.12
N TYR A 55 -4.29 3.80 -3.62
CA TYR A 55 -3.05 4.56 -3.74
C TYR A 55 -1.94 4.01 -2.83
N SER A 56 -2.31 3.28 -1.77
CA SER A 56 -1.36 2.54 -0.94
C SER A 56 -1.19 1.09 -1.42
N SER A 57 -2.25 0.41 -1.84
CA SER A 57 -2.17 -0.99 -2.31
C SER A 57 -1.32 -1.12 -3.57
N GLY A 58 -1.33 -0.10 -4.45
CA GLY A 58 -0.55 -0.08 -5.68
C GLY A 58 -1.36 -0.40 -6.93
N THR A 59 -2.69 -0.20 -6.88
CA THR A 59 -3.52 -0.12 -8.09
C THR A 59 -2.86 0.84 -9.08
N GLY A 60 -2.79 0.46 -10.35
CA GLY A 60 -2.12 1.22 -11.41
C GLY A 60 -0.72 0.71 -11.78
N THR A 61 -0.15 -0.19 -10.99
CA THR A 61 1.20 -0.76 -11.23
C THR A 61 1.23 -1.92 -12.23
N ARG A 62 0.08 -2.45 -12.66
CA ARG A 62 -0.03 -3.62 -13.57
C ARG A 62 0.65 -4.89 -13.06
N LEU A 63 0.90 -4.99 -11.76
CA LEU A 63 1.54 -6.15 -11.15
C LEU A 63 1.01 -6.31 -9.75
N TYR A 64 0.17 -7.32 -9.55
CA TYR A 64 -0.51 -7.57 -8.29
C TYR A 64 -0.08 -8.92 -7.71
N VAL A 65 -0.10 -8.98 -6.39
CA VAL A 65 0.06 -10.20 -5.62
C VAL A 65 -1.21 -11.03 -5.78
N ASP A 66 -1.04 -12.34 -6.00
CA ASP A 66 -2.14 -13.29 -6.01
C ASP A 66 -2.39 -13.77 -4.57
N ASP A 67 -3.17 -13.00 -3.82
CA ASP A 67 -3.56 -13.28 -2.43
C ASP A 67 -5.02 -13.72 -2.30
N GLY A 68 -5.68 -14.01 -3.43
CA GLY A 68 -7.08 -14.41 -3.48
C GLY A 68 -8.09 -13.28 -3.22
N THR A 69 -7.65 -12.01 -3.25
CA THR A 69 -8.50 -10.83 -3.00
C THR A 69 -8.53 -9.87 -4.19
N GLU A 70 -9.43 -8.89 -4.14
CA GLU A 70 -9.47 -7.77 -5.09
C GLU A 70 -8.71 -6.52 -4.57
N CYS A 71 -7.86 -6.68 -3.56
CA CYS A 71 -7.16 -5.55 -2.95
C CYS A 71 -6.08 -4.92 -3.84
N LEU A 72 -5.67 -5.61 -4.92
CA LEU A 72 -4.67 -5.13 -5.89
C LEU A 72 -3.35 -4.70 -5.22
N ARG A 73 -2.88 -5.48 -4.25
CA ARG A 73 -1.60 -5.21 -3.57
C ARG A 73 -0.44 -5.47 -4.51
N SER A 74 0.49 -4.53 -4.60
CA SER A 74 1.63 -4.62 -5.54
C SER A 74 2.97 -4.66 -4.84
N THR A 75 3.87 -5.51 -5.33
CA THR A 75 5.30 -5.46 -4.99
C THR A 75 5.99 -4.19 -5.51
N SER A 76 5.34 -3.44 -6.41
CA SER A 76 5.80 -2.14 -6.90
C SER A 76 5.12 -0.95 -6.19
N ALA A 77 4.22 -1.21 -5.23
CA ALA A 77 3.61 -0.17 -4.42
C ALA A 77 4.63 0.44 -3.46
N PHE A 78 4.44 1.71 -3.08
CA PHE A 78 5.37 2.40 -2.20
C PHE A 78 5.58 1.70 -0.84
N PRO A 79 4.58 1.02 -0.21
CA PRO A 79 4.82 0.27 1.02
C PRO A 79 5.80 -0.89 0.84
N SER A 80 5.62 -1.69 -0.21
CA SER A 80 6.52 -2.79 -0.59
C SER A 80 7.94 -2.29 -0.85
N LEU A 81 8.06 -1.17 -1.57
CA LEU A 81 9.35 -0.55 -1.88
C LEU A 81 10.02 0.04 -0.64
N LEU A 82 9.25 0.65 0.27
CA LEU A 82 9.77 1.23 1.50
C LEU A 82 10.27 0.13 2.45
N ALA A 83 9.49 -0.94 2.61
CA ALA A 83 9.86 -2.08 3.42
C ALA A 83 11.16 -2.73 2.92
N ALA A 84 11.27 -2.93 1.59
CA ALA A 84 12.48 -3.40 0.93
C ALA A 84 13.68 -2.46 1.16
N GLN A 85 13.48 -1.14 1.01
CA GLN A 85 14.54 -0.13 1.16
C GLN A 85 15.04 -0.01 2.62
N ARG A 86 14.17 -0.25 3.60
CA ARG A 86 14.46 -0.01 5.02
C ARG A 86 14.61 -1.28 5.86
N GLY A 87 14.40 -2.46 5.26
CA GLY A 87 14.42 -3.73 5.98
C GLY A 87 13.31 -3.84 7.03
N TYR A 88 12.12 -3.31 6.73
CA TYR A 88 10.96 -3.43 7.62
C TYR A 88 10.20 -4.73 7.37
N ALA A 89 9.63 -5.29 8.45
CA ALA A 89 8.70 -6.40 8.37
C ALA A 89 7.31 -5.87 8.01
N LEU A 90 6.95 -5.94 6.73
CA LEU A 90 5.70 -5.39 6.18
C LEU A 90 4.51 -6.31 6.44
N ASP A 91 3.46 -5.77 7.04
CA ASP A 91 2.08 -6.26 6.93
C ASP A 91 1.29 -5.32 6.03
N PHE A 92 0.90 -5.81 4.85
CA PHE A 92 0.37 -4.98 3.77
C PHE A 92 -1.15 -5.08 3.70
N ARG A 93 -1.86 -4.31 4.52
CA ARG A 93 -3.31 -4.36 4.65
C ARG A 93 -4.08 -3.48 3.67
N ALA A 94 -3.43 -2.49 3.04
CA ALA A 94 -4.09 -1.59 2.09
C ALA A 94 -4.85 -2.36 1.00
N CYS A 95 -6.00 -1.83 0.60
CA CYS A 95 -6.93 -2.52 -0.30
C CYS A 95 -7.58 -1.54 -1.26
N SER A 96 -7.57 -1.86 -2.55
CA SER A 96 -8.22 -1.06 -3.59
C SER A 96 -9.72 -0.88 -3.29
N GLY A 97 -10.21 0.35 -3.35
CA GLY A 97 -11.61 0.67 -3.04
C GLY A 97 -11.92 0.95 -1.57
N ALA A 98 -10.99 0.71 -0.64
CA ALA A 98 -11.23 0.89 0.79
C ALA A 98 -11.65 2.32 1.16
N THR A 99 -12.69 2.42 1.98
CA THR A 99 -13.16 3.63 2.65
C THR A 99 -12.71 3.66 4.12
N ILE A 100 -12.94 4.76 4.84
CA ILE A 100 -12.63 4.86 6.29
C ILE A 100 -13.29 3.73 7.10
N PRO A 101 -14.58 3.39 6.89
CA PRO A 101 -15.19 2.19 7.47
C PRO A 101 -14.37 0.91 7.23
N ASP A 102 -13.95 0.66 5.99
CA ASP A 102 -13.22 -0.56 5.63
C ASP A 102 -11.84 -0.62 6.30
N VAL A 103 -11.12 0.51 6.35
CA VAL A 103 -9.86 0.58 7.10
C VAL A 103 -10.11 0.24 8.58
N THR A 104 -11.20 0.79 9.16
CA THR A 104 -11.55 0.58 10.56
C THR A 104 -11.87 -0.88 10.88
N THR A 105 -12.62 -1.56 10.02
CA THR A 105 -13.13 -2.92 10.26
C THR A 105 -12.16 -4.00 9.80
N ALA A 106 -11.56 -3.85 8.63
CA ALA A 106 -10.78 -4.90 7.98
C ALA A 106 -9.26 -4.74 8.18
N GLN A 107 -8.75 -3.52 8.37
CA GLN A 107 -7.30 -3.28 8.32
C GLN A 107 -6.67 -3.04 9.70
N LEU A 108 -7.36 -2.39 10.63
CA LEU A 108 -6.78 -2.06 11.96
C LEU A 108 -6.43 -3.28 12.82
N GLY A 109 -6.94 -4.47 12.50
CA GLY A 109 -6.63 -5.72 13.20
C GLY A 109 -5.15 -6.14 13.13
N ALA A 110 -4.39 -5.62 12.16
CA ALA A 110 -2.96 -5.83 12.04
C ALA A 110 -2.11 -4.98 13.00
N LEU A 111 -2.70 -3.92 13.60
CA LEU A 111 -1.97 -3.03 14.49
C LEU A 111 -1.83 -3.62 15.90
N SER A 112 -0.67 -3.40 16.51
CA SER A 112 -0.43 -3.74 17.92
C SER A 112 0.54 -2.76 18.58
N SER A 113 0.76 -2.91 19.88
CA SER A 113 1.70 -2.08 20.65
C SER A 113 3.17 -2.26 20.23
N THR A 114 3.49 -3.31 19.46
CA THR A 114 4.84 -3.56 18.91
C THR A 114 5.01 -3.04 17.48
N THR A 115 3.94 -2.56 16.83
CA THR A 115 4.02 -1.90 15.52
C THR A 115 4.95 -0.68 15.63
N SER A 116 5.94 -0.59 14.75
CA SER A 116 6.94 0.49 14.76
C SER A 116 6.59 1.60 13.77
N PHE A 117 6.02 1.25 12.62
CA PHE A 117 5.66 2.19 11.56
C PHE A 117 4.26 1.90 11.03
N VAL A 118 3.52 2.97 10.71
CA VAL A 118 2.23 2.87 10.03
C VAL A 118 2.19 3.89 8.90
N THR A 119 1.74 3.48 7.72
CA THR A 119 1.34 4.41 6.66
C THR A 119 -0.14 4.25 6.35
N VAL A 120 -0.84 5.33 6.03
CA VAL A 120 -2.26 5.26 5.65
C VAL A 120 -2.62 6.34 4.62
N SER A 121 -3.19 5.93 3.48
CA SER A 121 -3.97 6.80 2.58
C SER A 121 -5.44 6.37 2.62
N VAL A 122 -6.37 7.27 2.93
CA VAL A 122 -7.80 6.97 2.89
C VAL A 122 -8.61 8.27 2.84
N GLY A 123 -9.82 8.20 2.29
CA GLY A 123 -10.79 9.31 2.26
C GLY A 123 -11.17 9.74 0.85
N GLY A 124 -10.40 9.39 -0.18
CA GLY A 124 -10.76 9.63 -1.58
C GLY A 124 -12.04 8.88 -1.97
N ASN A 125 -12.09 7.59 -1.63
CA ASN A 125 -13.27 6.73 -1.85
C ASN A 125 -14.48 7.18 -1.02
N ASP A 126 -14.29 7.65 0.21
CA ASP A 126 -15.36 8.23 1.04
C ASP A 126 -16.00 9.47 0.41
N ALA A 127 -15.19 10.27 -0.30
CA ALA A 127 -15.64 11.45 -1.03
C ALA A 127 -16.20 11.15 -2.43
N GLY A 128 -16.22 9.87 -2.84
CA GLY A 128 -16.77 9.43 -4.13
C GLY A 128 -15.93 9.86 -5.33
N PHE A 129 -14.60 10.00 -5.19
CA PHE A 129 -13.76 10.56 -6.24
C PHE A 129 -13.82 9.76 -7.57
N ALA A 130 -13.99 8.44 -7.53
CA ALA A 130 -14.14 7.64 -8.75
C ALA A 130 -15.40 8.02 -9.55
N ASP A 131 -16.51 8.28 -8.86
CA ASP A 131 -17.76 8.74 -9.47
C ASP A 131 -17.66 10.18 -9.95
N VAL A 132 -16.94 11.03 -9.22
CA VAL A 132 -16.63 12.41 -9.64
C VAL A 132 -15.86 12.40 -10.95
N LEU A 133 -14.76 11.64 -11.04
CA LEU A 133 -13.98 11.53 -12.27
C LEU A 133 -14.79 10.93 -13.42
N THR A 134 -15.61 9.90 -13.15
CA THR A 134 -16.52 9.31 -14.15
C THR A 134 -17.51 10.34 -14.68
N THR A 135 -18.06 11.17 -13.79
CA THR A 135 -19.01 12.22 -14.15
C THR A 135 -18.33 13.33 -14.95
N CYS A 136 -17.14 13.75 -14.54
CA CYS A 136 -16.37 14.81 -15.20
C CYS A 136 -15.74 14.38 -16.52
N ALA A 137 -15.58 13.07 -16.75
CA ALA A 137 -15.13 12.54 -18.04
C ALA A 137 -16.21 12.64 -19.13
N LEU A 138 -17.49 12.81 -18.76
CA LEU A 138 -18.59 12.98 -19.71
C LEU A 138 -18.56 14.36 -20.37
N PRO A 139 -19.17 14.49 -21.57
CA PRO A 139 -19.33 15.81 -22.19
C PRO A 139 -20.11 16.77 -21.27
N TRP A 140 -19.78 18.07 -21.32
CA TRP A 140 -20.38 19.11 -20.47
C TRP A 140 -21.92 19.18 -20.53
N TRP A 141 -22.53 18.76 -21.63
CA TRP A 141 -23.99 18.73 -21.82
C TRP A 141 -24.64 17.46 -21.26
N ALA A 142 -23.87 16.40 -21.02
CA ALA A 142 -24.34 15.10 -20.56
C ALA A 142 -24.45 15.04 -19.03
N ALA A 143 -23.50 15.63 -18.32
CA ALA A 143 -23.49 15.70 -16.86
C ALA A 143 -22.78 16.97 -16.35
N SER A 144 -23.08 17.36 -15.11
CA SER A 144 -22.44 18.51 -14.46
C SER A 144 -21.26 18.03 -13.61
N CYS A 145 -20.05 18.18 -14.13
CA CYS A 145 -18.83 17.98 -13.34
C CYS A 145 -18.81 18.90 -12.11
N ASP A 146 -19.24 20.15 -12.28
CA ASP A 146 -19.28 21.14 -11.22
C ASP A 146 -20.07 20.67 -10.00
N LYS A 147 -21.27 20.11 -10.23
CA LYS A 147 -22.12 19.58 -9.17
C LYS A 147 -21.48 18.37 -8.48
N ALA A 148 -20.81 17.50 -9.23
CA ALA A 148 -20.10 16.35 -8.66
C ALA A 148 -18.94 16.80 -7.77
N VAL A 149 -18.14 17.74 -8.24
CA VAL A 149 -17.05 18.36 -7.47
C VAL A 149 -17.57 19.07 -6.22
N ASP A 150 -18.66 19.85 -6.33
CA ASP A 150 -19.27 20.52 -5.18
C ASP A 150 -19.72 19.52 -4.11
N GLY A 151 -20.33 18.41 -4.52
CA GLY A 151 -20.72 17.32 -3.62
C GLY A 151 -19.54 16.74 -2.86
N ALA A 152 -18.45 16.41 -3.57
CA ALA A 152 -17.23 15.90 -2.97
C ALA A 152 -16.59 16.93 -2.02
N GLN A 153 -16.48 18.20 -2.43
CA GLN A 153 -15.93 19.27 -1.59
C GLN A 153 -16.77 19.51 -0.34
N SER A 154 -18.10 19.40 -0.44
CA SER A 154 -19.00 19.47 0.70
C SER A 154 -18.75 18.32 1.68
N PHE A 155 -18.60 17.08 1.19
CA PHE A 155 -18.24 15.94 2.03
C PHE A 155 -16.87 16.11 2.70
N ILE A 156 -15.86 16.52 1.93
CA ILE A 156 -14.49 16.72 2.42
C ILE A 156 -14.44 17.79 3.51
N ASN A 157 -15.25 18.85 3.41
CA ASN A 157 -15.31 19.89 4.43
C ASN A 157 -16.18 19.53 5.63
N GLY A 158 -17.35 18.92 5.40
CA GLY A 158 -18.38 18.73 6.43
C GLY A 158 -18.28 17.41 7.19
N THR A 159 -17.83 16.33 6.55
CA THR A 159 -17.95 14.98 7.08
C THR A 159 -16.60 14.32 7.32
N LEU A 160 -15.68 14.45 6.35
CA LEU A 160 -14.39 13.79 6.38
C LEU A 160 -13.57 14.07 7.65
N PRO A 161 -13.47 15.32 8.19
CA PRO A 161 -12.64 15.60 9.35
C PRO A 161 -13.05 14.80 10.60
N GLY A 162 -14.35 14.64 10.85
CA GLY A 162 -14.85 13.84 11.97
C GLY A 162 -14.52 12.36 11.82
N ARG A 163 -14.65 11.81 10.61
CA ARG A 163 -14.31 10.41 10.33
C ARG A 163 -12.80 10.14 10.49
N LEU A 164 -11.97 11.03 9.95
CA LEU A 164 -10.52 10.95 10.09
C LEU A 164 -10.09 11.06 11.56
N SER A 165 -10.69 11.98 12.32
CA SER A 165 -10.41 12.10 13.76
C SER A 165 -10.65 10.78 14.49
N THR A 166 -11.79 10.11 14.24
CA THR A 166 -12.11 8.81 14.83
C THR A 166 -11.11 7.73 14.40
N LEU A 167 -10.86 7.59 13.10
CA LEU A 167 -9.94 6.58 12.56
C LEU A 167 -8.52 6.77 13.10
N TYR A 168 -7.98 7.98 13.05
CA TYR A 168 -6.62 8.26 13.49
C TYR A 168 -6.46 8.09 15.00
N GLY A 169 -7.52 8.31 15.78
CA GLY A 169 -7.54 7.91 17.18
C GLY A 169 -7.49 6.42 17.39
N ALA A 170 -8.26 5.66 16.61
CA ALA A 170 -8.24 4.21 16.67
C ALA A 170 -6.86 3.62 16.29
N ILE A 171 -6.16 4.23 15.32
CA ILE A 171 -4.77 3.88 14.95
C ILE A 171 -3.83 4.17 16.13
N GLY A 172 -3.85 5.41 16.64
CA GLY A 172 -2.96 5.82 17.74
C GLY A 172 -3.15 5.00 19.01
N SER A 173 -4.38 4.58 19.33
CA SER A 173 -4.64 3.71 20.49
C SER A 173 -4.14 2.28 20.30
N ARG A 174 -4.17 1.73 19.08
CA ARG A 174 -3.71 0.36 18.81
C ARG A 174 -2.19 0.26 18.64
N ALA A 175 -1.59 1.30 18.06
CA ALA A 175 -0.18 1.37 17.74
C ALA A 175 0.50 2.57 18.44
N ALA A 176 0.36 2.64 19.78
CA ALA A 176 0.76 3.80 20.58
C ALA A 176 2.24 4.19 20.49
N ASN A 177 3.12 3.26 20.10
CA ASN A 177 4.55 3.49 19.93
C ASN A 177 4.96 3.68 18.47
N ALA A 178 4.03 3.57 17.53
CA ALA A 178 4.35 3.63 16.11
C ALA A 178 4.49 5.07 15.64
N GLN A 179 5.44 5.28 14.74
CA GLN A 179 5.45 6.48 13.91
C GLN A 179 4.43 6.31 12.79
N VAL A 180 3.38 7.14 12.82
CA VAL A 180 2.28 7.10 11.85
C VAL A 180 2.48 8.22 10.81
N VAL A 181 2.42 7.84 9.54
CA VAL A 181 2.49 8.75 8.39
C VAL A 181 1.18 8.66 7.61
N VAL A 182 0.43 9.75 7.60
CA VAL A 182 -0.71 9.93 6.71
C VAL A 182 -0.19 10.32 5.33
N VAL A 183 -0.65 9.64 4.29
CA VAL A 183 -0.18 9.83 2.92
C VAL A 183 -1.28 10.52 2.11
N GLY A 184 -0.94 11.63 1.45
CA GLY A 184 -1.85 12.39 0.60
C GLY A 184 -1.97 11.83 -0.83
N TYR A 185 -2.72 12.56 -1.65
CA TYR A 185 -2.96 12.24 -3.07
C TYR A 185 -2.32 13.30 -3.98
N PRO A 186 -1.76 12.94 -5.14
CA PRO A 186 -1.24 13.92 -6.08
C PRO A 186 -2.38 14.67 -6.78
N ARG A 187 -2.02 15.75 -7.45
CA ARG A 187 -2.87 16.34 -8.50
C ARG A 187 -2.86 15.42 -9.71
N ILE A 188 -4.02 15.16 -10.27
CA ILE A 188 -4.19 14.16 -11.34
C ILE A 188 -3.87 14.76 -12.70
N PHE A 189 -4.27 16.01 -12.93
CA PHE A 189 -4.28 16.59 -14.29
C PHE A 189 -3.19 17.62 -14.51
N GLY A 190 -2.61 17.60 -15.72
CA GLY A 190 -1.65 18.59 -16.22
C GLY A 190 -2.29 19.78 -16.96
N GLY A 191 -3.60 19.74 -17.20
CA GLY A 191 -4.33 20.77 -17.97
C GLY A 191 -4.66 20.37 -19.42
N GLU A 192 -4.28 19.16 -19.83
CA GLU A 192 -4.59 18.56 -21.12
C GLU A 192 -5.33 17.24 -20.93
N ASP A 193 -6.32 16.97 -21.80
CA ASP A 193 -6.98 15.68 -21.91
C ASP A 193 -6.48 15.00 -23.19
N CYS A 194 -5.72 13.92 -23.02
CA CYS A 194 -5.14 13.14 -24.12
C CYS A 194 -5.84 11.79 -24.32
N ASN A 195 -6.90 11.50 -23.55
CA ASN A 195 -7.63 10.25 -23.66
C ASN A 195 -8.82 10.43 -24.62
N ALA A 196 -8.81 9.73 -25.76
CA ALA A 196 -9.80 9.87 -26.84
C ALA A 196 -11.28 9.60 -26.45
N ALA A 197 -11.53 9.06 -25.25
CA ALA A 197 -12.87 8.72 -24.77
C ALA A 197 -13.33 9.58 -23.59
N THR A 198 -12.57 10.60 -23.20
CA THR A 198 -12.92 11.53 -22.11
C THR A 198 -13.01 12.96 -22.63
N PHE A 199 -13.72 13.80 -21.87
CA PHE A 199 -14.08 15.15 -22.30
C PHE A 199 -13.78 16.20 -21.22
N PHE A 200 -12.69 16.01 -20.47
CA PHE A 200 -12.33 16.95 -19.41
C PHE A 200 -11.93 18.30 -20.00
N SER A 201 -12.55 19.38 -19.53
CA SER A 201 -12.09 20.74 -19.81
C SER A 201 -10.96 21.16 -18.86
N GLY A 202 -10.12 22.11 -19.29
CA GLY A 202 -9.08 22.67 -18.42
C GLY A 202 -9.62 23.31 -17.13
N ALA A 203 -10.85 23.83 -17.15
CA ALA A 203 -11.52 24.36 -15.96
C ALA A 203 -11.91 23.24 -14.98
N GLU A 204 -12.47 22.15 -15.49
CA GLU A 204 -12.82 20.97 -14.67
C GLU A 204 -11.57 20.33 -14.06
N MET A 205 -10.50 20.15 -14.85
CA MET A 205 -9.21 19.67 -14.35
C MET A 205 -8.64 20.55 -13.24
N THR A 206 -8.75 21.88 -13.38
CA THR A 206 -8.33 22.83 -12.35
C THR A 206 -9.13 22.64 -11.07
N ARG A 207 -10.46 22.46 -11.16
CA ARG A 207 -11.32 22.19 -10.01
C ARG A 207 -11.05 20.84 -9.36
N LEU A 208 -10.78 19.80 -10.15
CA LEU A 208 -10.41 18.45 -9.67
C LEU A 208 -9.10 18.51 -8.89
N ASN A 209 -8.08 19.19 -9.43
CA ASN A 209 -6.82 19.42 -8.72
C ASN A 209 -6.99 20.24 -7.44
N ALA A 210 -7.84 21.28 -7.45
CA ALA A 210 -8.17 22.02 -6.23
C ALA A 210 -8.88 21.16 -5.17
N THR A 211 -9.62 20.14 -5.60
CA THR A 211 -10.27 19.16 -4.70
C THR A 211 -9.25 18.19 -4.12
N ALA A 212 -8.25 17.75 -4.90
CA ALA A 212 -7.10 17.00 -4.39
C ALA A 212 -6.31 17.82 -3.33
N ASP A 213 -6.08 19.10 -3.59
CA ASP A 213 -5.46 19.99 -2.61
C ASP A 213 -6.32 20.14 -1.34
N LEU A 214 -7.65 20.19 -1.49
CA LEU A 214 -8.56 20.30 -0.36
C LEU A 214 -8.53 19.06 0.54
N ILE A 215 -8.61 17.86 -0.04
CA ILE A 215 -8.53 16.62 0.77
C ILE A 215 -7.17 16.51 1.45
N ASN A 216 -6.07 16.85 0.78
CA ASN A 216 -4.73 16.86 1.38
C ASN A 216 -4.63 17.82 2.56
N ARG A 217 -5.27 19.01 2.50
CA ARG A 217 -5.35 19.92 3.65
C ARG A 217 -6.07 19.27 4.84
N ARG A 218 -7.22 18.62 4.61
CA ARG A 218 -7.97 17.94 5.69
C ARG A 218 -7.23 16.74 6.28
N LEU A 219 -6.55 15.96 5.45
CA LEU A 219 -5.68 14.87 5.89
C LEU A 219 -4.53 15.39 6.76
N ARG A 220 -3.85 16.45 6.31
CA ARG A 220 -2.75 17.09 7.05
C ARG A 220 -3.22 17.64 8.40
N GLU A 221 -4.35 18.35 8.43
CA GLU A 221 -4.95 18.89 9.66
C GLU A 221 -5.28 17.76 10.65
N ALA A 222 -5.92 16.69 10.18
CA ALA A 222 -6.27 15.54 11.01
C ALA A 222 -5.04 14.77 11.52
N ALA A 223 -4.01 14.63 10.68
CA ALA A 223 -2.73 14.03 11.07
C ALA A 223 -2.04 14.84 12.16
N ALA A 224 -1.92 16.17 11.96
CA ALA A 224 -1.29 17.08 12.92
C ALA A 224 -2.01 17.08 14.27
N ALA A 225 -3.34 16.99 14.29
CA ALA A 225 -4.13 16.88 15.52
C ALA A 225 -3.81 15.63 16.36
N ARG A 226 -3.16 14.61 15.77
CA ARG A 226 -2.69 13.39 16.46
C ARG A 226 -1.18 13.31 16.61
N GLY A 227 -0.44 14.33 16.18
CA GLY A 227 1.02 14.29 16.10
C GLY A 227 1.56 13.32 15.05
N PHE A 228 0.73 12.93 14.08
CA PHE A 228 1.16 12.09 12.95
C PHE A 228 1.84 12.94 11.89
N ALA A 229 2.79 12.35 11.17
CA ALA A 229 3.42 12.98 10.02
C ALA A 229 2.48 12.97 8.82
N PHE A 230 2.68 13.90 7.88
CA PHE A 230 1.96 13.95 6.61
C PHE A 230 2.94 13.94 5.43
N ALA A 231 2.80 12.94 4.56
CA ALA A 231 3.55 12.82 3.32
C ALA A 231 2.72 13.37 2.16
N ASP A 232 3.08 14.56 1.69
CA ASP A 232 2.38 15.24 0.59
C ASP A 232 3.06 14.97 -0.77
N PRO A 233 2.46 14.20 -1.69
CA PRO A 233 3.06 13.91 -2.99
C PRO A 233 2.94 15.09 -3.97
N THR A 234 2.15 16.12 -3.68
CA THR A 234 1.72 17.15 -4.65
C THR A 234 2.89 17.80 -5.39
N SER A 235 3.91 18.27 -4.67
CA SER A 235 5.06 18.95 -5.28
C SER A 235 5.91 18.04 -6.15
N ARG A 236 5.97 16.75 -5.79
CA ARG A 236 6.83 15.78 -6.46
C ARG A 236 6.23 15.25 -7.76
N PHE A 237 4.91 15.25 -7.86
CA PHE A 237 4.17 14.86 -9.07
C PHE A 237 4.02 16.01 -10.08
N VAL A 238 4.52 17.22 -9.78
CA VAL A 238 4.55 18.32 -10.75
C VAL A 238 5.38 17.90 -11.98
N GLY A 239 4.80 18.04 -13.17
CA GLY A 239 5.42 17.59 -14.43
C GLY A 239 5.21 16.10 -14.74
N HIS A 240 4.48 15.37 -13.89
CA HIS A 240 4.24 13.93 -14.00
C HIS A 240 2.75 13.55 -13.87
N ALA A 241 1.86 14.52 -14.07
CA ALA A 241 0.42 14.32 -14.10
C ALA A 241 0.01 13.43 -15.29
N VAL A 242 -1.28 13.07 -15.35
CA VAL A 242 -1.86 12.41 -16.53
C VAL A 242 -1.56 13.25 -17.78
N CYS A 243 -1.24 12.57 -18.88
CA CYS A 243 -0.84 13.16 -20.17
C CYS A 243 0.52 13.88 -20.20
N ALA A 244 1.33 13.83 -19.14
CA ALA A 244 2.70 14.35 -19.19
C ALA A 244 3.65 13.41 -19.98
N ASP A 245 4.72 13.95 -20.57
CA ASP A 245 5.75 13.16 -21.28
C ASP A 245 6.33 12.03 -20.40
N ALA A 246 6.55 12.34 -19.12
CA ALA A 246 6.98 11.39 -18.10
C ALA A 246 5.83 11.12 -17.13
N GLU A 247 4.75 10.51 -17.62
CA GLU A 247 3.54 10.25 -16.84
C GLU A 247 3.80 9.33 -15.63
N TRP A 248 3.37 9.74 -14.43
CA TRP A 248 3.42 8.93 -13.20
C TRP A 248 2.04 8.45 -12.73
N LEU A 249 0.98 8.91 -13.38
CA LEU A 249 -0.41 8.55 -13.12
C LEU A 249 -1.02 8.02 -14.41
N ASN A 250 -1.64 6.85 -14.41
CA ASN A 250 -2.32 6.39 -15.62
C ASN A 250 -3.47 7.34 -15.98
N GLY A 251 -3.65 7.67 -17.25
CA GLY A 251 -4.94 8.20 -17.74
C GLY A 251 -6.05 7.16 -17.71
N LEU A 252 -7.11 7.34 -18.51
CA LEU A 252 -8.09 6.28 -18.75
C LEU A 252 -7.37 5.03 -19.30
N SER A 253 -7.44 3.91 -18.58
CA SER A 253 -6.57 2.75 -18.83
C SER A 253 -7.33 1.46 -19.15
N ASN A 254 -6.61 0.49 -19.71
CA ASN A 254 -6.99 -0.91 -19.74
C ASN A 254 -5.89 -1.72 -19.03
N PRO A 255 -6.16 -2.38 -17.89
CA PRO A 255 -7.47 -2.57 -17.25
C PRO A 255 -8.05 -1.27 -16.65
N ILE A 256 -9.38 -1.16 -16.65
CA ILE A 256 -10.09 0.08 -16.27
C ILE A 256 -9.90 0.48 -14.82
N VAL A 257 -9.73 -0.51 -13.92
CA VAL A 257 -9.50 -0.32 -12.49
C VAL A 257 -8.24 0.49 -12.18
N GLU A 258 -7.30 0.58 -13.13
CA GLU A 258 -6.03 1.31 -12.97
C GLU A 258 -6.12 2.80 -13.32
N SER A 259 -7.26 3.25 -13.83
CA SER A 259 -7.41 4.60 -14.36
C SER A 259 -7.18 5.63 -13.26
N TYR A 260 -6.41 6.67 -13.57
CA TYR A 260 -6.07 7.78 -12.65
C TYR A 260 -5.28 7.39 -11.40
N HIS A 261 -4.70 6.17 -11.37
CA HIS A 261 -3.84 5.73 -10.27
C HIS A 261 -2.35 5.85 -10.61
N PRO A 262 -1.47 5.92 -9.61
CA PRO A 262 -0.02 5.93 -9.82
C PRO A 262 0.47 4.67 -10.51
N ASN A 263 1.30 4.85 -11.54
CA ASN A 263 2.02 3.75 -12.15
C ASN A 263 3.28 3.41 -11.34
N ARG A 264 4.08 2.45 -11.82
CA ARG A 264 5.31 2.03 -11.12
C ARG A 264 6.30 3.18 -10.90
N ALA A 265 6.41 4.12 -11.86
CA ALA A 265 7.26 5.30 -11.70
C ALA A 265 6.69 6.26 -10.66
N GLY A 266 5.37 6.48 -10.64
CA GLY A 266 4.71 7.27 -9.60
C GLY A 266 4.93 6.70 -8.19
N HIS A 267 4.87 5.38 -8.03
CA HIS A 267 5.19 4.75 -6.74
C HIS A 267 6.66 4.84 -6.37
N ALA A 268 7.58 4.54 -7.29
CA ALA A 268 9.02 4.48 -7.01
C ALA A 268 9.66 5.87 -6.86
N SER A 269 9.26 6.83 -7.69
CA SER A 269 9.89 8.16 -7.78
C SER A 269 9.07 9.27 -7.14
N GLY A 270 7.75 9.09 -7.05
CA GLY A 270 6.84 10.01 -6.39
C GLY A 270 6.61 9.62 -4.92
N TYR A 271 5.86 8.55 -4.69
CA TYR A 271 5.41 8.18 -3.34
C TYR A 271 6.53 7.72 -2.41
N LEU A 272 7.28 6.69 -2.80
CA LEU A 272 8.31 6.08 -1.95
C LEU A 272 9.22 7.14 -1.31
N PRO A 273 9.89 8.01 -2.06
CA PRO A 273 10.80 8.97 -1.46
C PRO A 273 10.09 10.14 -0.76
N THR A 274 8.79 10.38 -1.01
CA THR A 274 7.99 11.35 -0.23
C THR A 274 7.69 10.79 1.16
N VAL A 275 7.28 9.52 1.24
CA VAL A 275 7.00 8.82 2.50
C VAL A 275 8.28 8.49 3.26
N ALA A 276 9.35 8.07 2.56
CA ALA A 276 10.65 7.75 3.16
C ALA A 276 11.31 8.95 3.84
N GLY A 277 10.96 10.18 3.44
CA GLY A 277 11.39 11.42 4.11
C GLY A 277 10.65 11.69 5.43
N GLN A 278 9.56 10.99 5.71
CA GLN A 278 8.75 11.11 6.92
C GLN A 278 8.98 9.99 7.92
N VAL A 279 9.87 9.03 7.63
CA VAL A 279 10.23 7.92 8.54
C VAL A 279 11.74 7.86 8.75
N PRO A 280 12.24 7.33 9.88
CA PRO A 280 13.66 7.27 10.17
C PRO A 280 14.41 6.43 9.15
N ALA A 281 15.62 6.84 8.80
CA ALA A 281 16.50 6.00 8.00
C ALA A 281 16.79 4.69 8.76
N ALA A 282 16.76 3.57 8.04
CA ALA A 282 17.25 2.31 8.59
C ALA A 282 18.73 2.48 8.98
N ARG A 283 19.15 1.83 10.08
CA ARG A 283 20.58 1.62 10.32
C ARG A 283 21.12 0.89 9.09
N ALA A 284 22.23 1.38 8.55
CA ALA A 284 22.83 0.90 7.30
C ALA A 284 22.84 -0.64 7.24
N ALA A 285 21.82 -1.22 6.62
CA ALA A 285 21.87 -2.57 6.13
C ALA A 285 22.48 -2.44 4.74
N ASP A 286 23.62 -3.08 4.57
CA ASP A 286 24.30 -3.24 3.31
C ASP A 286 23.46 -4.15 2.41
N THR A 287 22.39 -3.62 1.83
CA THR A 287 21.54 -4.38 0.93
C THR A 287 21.02 -3.46 -0.17
N GLY A 288 21.32 -3.83 -1.42
CA GLY A 288 20.52 -3.38 -2.55
C GLY A 288 19.03 -3.65 -2.29
N LEU A 289 18.15 -3.03 -3.07
CA LEU A 289 16.69 -3.22 -2.94
C LEU A 289 16.30 -4.71 -2.99
N VAL A 290 16.20 -5.36 -1.83
CA VAL A 290 15.65 -6.71 -1.71
C VAL A 290 14.14 -6.55 -1.74
N ARG A 291 13.52 -6.81 -2.89
CA ARG A 291 12.07 -6.76 -3.02
C ARG A 291 11.43 -7.71 -1.99
N VAL A 292 10.38 -7.23 -1.31
CA VAL A 292 9.49 -8.11 -0.55
C VAL A 292 8.86 -9.11 -1.54
N PRO A 293 9.12 -10.42 -1.42
CA PRO A 293 8.60 -11.39 -2.38
C PRO A 293 7.07 -11.41 -2.40
N ALA A 294 6.46 -11.46 -3.59
CA ALA A 294 5.01 -11.47 -3.74
C ALA A 294 4.33 -12.60 -2.94
N ARG A 295 4.95 -13.80 -2.93
CA ARG A 295 4.46 -14.96 -2.16
C ARG A 295 4.43 -14.71 -0.64
N ASP A 296 5.36 -13.91 -0.13
CA ASP A 296 5.48 -13.64 1.30
C ASP A 296 4.38 -12.65 1.71
N ILE A 297 4.08 -11.67 0.84
CA ILE A 297 2.90 -10.81 0.97
C ILE A 297 1.63 -11.67 0.91
N ALA A 298 1.44 -12.49 -0.12
CA ALA A 298 0.25 -13.33 -0.28
C ALA A 298 -0.02 -14.18 0.97
N ALA A 299 0.98 -14.94 1.42
CA ALA A 299 0.87 -15.79 2.61
C ALA A 299 0.51 -15.01 3.87
N SER A 300 1.05 -13.79 4.05
CA SER A 300 0.71 -12.94 5.21
C SER A 300 -0.74 -12.46 5.21
N GLN A 301 -1.35 -12.34 4.02
CA GLN A 301 -2.70 -11.79 3.83
C GLN A 301 -3.80 -12.87 3.79
N GLU A 302 -3.46 -14.15 3.63
CA GLU A 302 -4.43 -15.26 3.63
C GLU A 302 -5.37 -15.23 4.86
N GLN A 303 -4.82 -14.92 6.04
CA GLN A 303 -5.60 -14.83 7.30
C GLN A 303 -6.64 -13.70 7.30
N TYR A 304 -6.49 -12.71 6.41
CA TYR A 304 -7.35 -11.54 6.32
C TYR A 304 -8.27 -11.56 5.10
N ALA A 305 -8.14 -12.51 4.19
CA ALA A 305 -8.89 -12.58 2.94
C ALA A 305 -10.42 -12.50 3.14
N ALA A 306 -10.93 -13.07 4.23
CA ALA A 306 -12.36 -12.99 4.56
C ALA A 306 -12.83 -11.57 4.91
N LEU A 307 -12.00 -10.76 5.56
CA LEU A 307 -12.30 -9.35 5.87
C LEU A 307 -12.18 -8.47 4.63
N ASP A 308 -11.29 -8.83 3.72
CA ASP A 308 -11.02 -8.07 2.50
C ASP A 308 -12.08 -8.32 1.41
N ARG A 309 -12.85 -9.42 1.50
CA ARG A 309 -13.76 -9.86 0.44
C ARG A 309 -14.85 -8.85 0.06
N ASP A 310 -15.24 -8.00 1.00
CA ASP A 310 -16.34 -7.05 0.85
C ASP A 310 -15.84 -5.67 0.38
N ILE A 311 -14.52 -5.51 0.22
CA ILE A 311 -13.92 -4.27 -0.30
C ILE A 311 -13.79 -4.39 -1.82
N GLU A 312 -14.71 -3.75 -2.53
CA GLU A 312 -14.71 -3.73 -3.99
C GLU A 312 -13.92 -2.51 -4.53
N PRO A 313 -13.06 -2.69 -5.53
CA PRO A 313 -12.39 -1.58 -6.20
C PRO A 313 -13.38 -0.54 -6.77
N GLN A 314 -13.20 0.72 -6.40
CA GLN A 314 -13.90 1.82 -7.06
C GLN A 314 -13.25 2.13 -8.41
N VAL A 315 -14.05 2.18 -9.47
CA VAL A 315 -13.55 2.27 -10.85
C VAL A 315 -14.04 3.56 -11.51
N VAL A 316 -13.11 4.32 -12.10
CA VAL A 316 -13.47 5.39 -13.03
C VAL A 316 -13.90 4.77 -14.35
N ARG A 317 -15.16 4.97 -14.73
CA ARG A 317 -15.72 4.34 -15.93
C ARG A 317 -15.48 5.21 -17.16
N ALA A 318 -15.21 4.57 -18.29
CA ALA A 318 -15.23 5.25 -19.57
C ALA A 318 -16.65 5.83 -19.82
N PRO A 319 -16.78 7.06 -20.34
CA PRO A 319 -18.05 7.63 -20.75
C PRO A 319 -18.89 6.70 -21.64
N ASP A 320 -20.08 6.29 -21.17
CA ASP A 320 -21.06 5.58 -21.99
C ASP A 320 -22.02 6.58 -22.66
N LEU A 321 -21.61 7.03 -23.84
CA LEU A 321 -22.40 7.95 -24.66
C LEU A 321 -23.67 7.30 -25.24
N THR A 322 -23.84 5.99 -25.14
CA THR A 322 -24.99 5.26 -25.65
C THR A 322 -26.11 5.11 -24.63
N SER A 323 -25.83 5.40 -23.36
CA SER A 323 -26.77 5.22 -22.25
C SER A 323 -28.07 6.02 -22.44
N PRO A 324 -29.22 5.51 -21.96
CA PRO A 324 -30.48 6.24 -22.02
C PRO A 324 -30.43 7.61 -21.32
N ALA A 325 -29.61 7.76 -20.28
CA ALA A 325 -29.45 9.01 -19.57
C ALA A 325 -28.74 10.06 -20.43
N VAL A 326 -27.64 9.68 -21.11
CA VAL A 326 -26.89 10.58 -22.00
C VAL A 326 -27.72 10.96 -23.22
N ARG A 327 -28.46 10.02 -23.84
CA ARG A 327 -29.36 10.32 -24.96
C ARG A 327 -30.41 11.37 -24.60
N ARG A 328 -31.08 11.21 -23.44
CA ARG A 328 -32.03 12.22 -22.94
C ARG A 328 -31.36 13.56 -22.63
N ALA A 329 -30.10 13.56 -22.18
CA ALA A 329 -29.36 14.80 -21.94
C ALA A 329 -29.04 15.52 -23.26
N ALA A 330 -28.61 14.78 -24.28
CA ALA A 330 -28.38 15.31 -25.63
C ALA A 330 -29.65 15.96 -26.20
N GLU A 331 -30.80 15.28 -26.11
CA GLU A 331 -32.09 15.82 -26.54
C GLU A 331 -32.45 17.13 -25.84
N ARG A 332 -32.31 17.20 -24.51
CA ARG A 332 -32.57 18.43 -23.74
C ARG A 332 -31.62 19.57 -24.11
N ALA A 333 -30.38 19.25 -24.46
CA ALA A 333 -29.36 20.21 -24.85
C ALA A 333 -29.42 20.59 -26.35
N GLY A 334 -30.32 19.99 -27.13
CA GLY A 334 -30.39 20.19 -28.58
C GLY A 334 -29.19 19.65 -29.35
N ILE A 335 -28.51 18.63 -28.81
CA ILE A 335 -27.33 18.00 -29.41
C ILE A 335 -27.76 16.83 -30.29
N ASP A 336 -27.40 16.89 -31.59
CA ASP A 336 -27.39 15.75 -32.50
C ASP A 336 -26.25 14.82 -32.07
N LEU A 337 -26.59 13.77 -31.30
CA LEU A 337 -25.62 12.88 -30.67
C LEU A 337 -24.76 12.14 -31.70
N ASP A 338 -25.36 11.64 -32.79
CA ASP A 338 -24.62 10.89 -33.81
C ASP A 338 -23.60 11.78 -34.50
N ARG A 339 -23.99 13.02 -34.85
CA ARG A 339 -23.07 14.02 -35.42
C ARG A 339 -22.03 14.50 -34.41
N TRP A 340 -22.38 14.56 -33.14
CA TRP A 340 -21.44 14.94 -32.09
C TRP A 340 -20.38 13.85 -31.92
N VAL A 341 -20.78 12.59 -31.76
CA VAL A 341 -19.85 11.44 -31.68
C VAL A 341 -18.98 11.35 -32.91
N ALA A 342 -19.54 11.47 -34.12
CA ALA A 342 -18.77 11.43 -35.36
C ALA A 342 -17.67 12.52 -35.46
N ARG A 343 -17.82 13.64 -34.75
CA ARG A 343 -16.83 14.73 -34.70
C ARG A 343 -15.78 14.55 -33.61
N HIS A 344 -16.04 13.73 -32.59
CA HIS A 344 -15.21 13.61 -31.39
C HIS A 344 -14.68 12.18 -31.15
N ALA A 345 -15.02 11.22 -32.01
CA ALA A 345 -14.49 9.84 -31.97
C ALA A 345 -13.17 9.67 -32.75
N ALA A 346 -12.45 10.76 -33.03
CA ALA A 346 -11.21 10.79 -33.81
C ALA A 346 -9.99 10.98 -32.90
#